data_AF-A0A1I2VXG2-F1
#
_entry.id   AF-A0A1I2VXG2-F1
#
_cell.length_a   1.000
_cell.length_b   1.000
_cell.length_c   1.000
_cell.angle_alpha   90.00
_cell.angle_beta   90.00
_cell.angle_gamma   90.00
#
_symmetry.space_group_name_H-M   'P 1'
#
loop_
_entity.id
_entity.type
_entity.pdbx_description
1 polymer ?
#
loop_
_entity_poly.entity_id
_entity_poly.type
_entity_poly.pdbx_seq_one_letter_code
_entity_poly.pdbx_strand_id
1 'polypeptide(L)'
;MGAAHAAERVAWTPYSRKAIAIAGARSEHNGSEHNGSEHIGCEDLLIGLAQVGRGVAAGVLTEAGFDPAALDAPLADTDSSQHD
;
A
#
# COMPACT_ATOMS: atom_id res chain seq x y z
N MET A 1 -19.14 34.80 -3.97
CA MET A 1 -18.89 33.34 -4.13
C MET A 1 -17.39 33.12 -3.94
N GLY A 2 -16.93 32.40 -2.92
CA GLY A 2 -15.46 32.31 -2.67
C GLY A 2 -14.97 31.28 -1.65
N ALA A 3 -15.84 30.71 -0.81
CA ALA A 3 -15.44 29.66 0.14
C ALA A 3 -15.77 28.23 -0.32
N ALA A 4 -16.66 28.07 -1.30
CA ALA A 4 -17.21 26.77 -1.68
C ALA A 4 -16.29 25.91 -2.58
N HIS A 5 -15.40 26.53 -3.37
CA HIS A 5 -14.51 25.79 -4.28
C HIS A 5 -13.23 25.26 -3.61
N ALA A 6 -12.87 25.76 -2.42
CA ALA A 6 -11.73 25.20 -1.67
C ALA A 6 -12.08 23.86 -0.99
N ALA A 7 -13.37 23.56 -0.83
CA ALA A 7 -13.85 22.25 -0.35
C ALA A 7 -13.79 21.16 -1.44
N GLU A 8 -13.49 21.52 -2.70
CA GLU A 8 -13.59 20.62 -3.86
C GLU A 8 -12.37 19.70 -4.04
N ARG A 9 -11.32 19.87 -3.22
CA ARG A 9 -10.19 18.94 -3.14
C ARG A 9 -9.88 18.65 -1.69
N VAL A 10 -10.56 17.67 -1.11
CA VAL A 10 -10.20 17.15 0.21
C VAL A 10 -8.76 16.66 0.14
N ALA A 11 -7.87 17.36 0.82
CA ALA A 11 -6.47 16.99 0.90
C ALA A 11 -6.38 15.59 1.52
N TRP A 12 -5.50 14.75 0.96
CA TRP A 12 -5.26 13.44 1.54
C TRP A 12 -4.75 13.57 2.97
N THR A 13 -5.33 12.75 3.84
CA THR A 13 -4.85 12.59 5.20
C THR A 13 -3.38 12.12 5.18
N PRO A 14 -2.58 12.44 6.22
CA PRO A 14 -1.22 11.91 6.34
C PRO A 14 -1.15 10.38 6.22
N TYR A 15 -2.15 9.68 6.75
CA TYR A 15 -2.24 8.21 6.69
C TYR A 15 -2.53 7.69 5.29
N SER A 16 -3.46 8.31 4.55
CA SER A 16 -3.73 7.95 3.15
C SER A 16 -2.48 8.14 2.28
N ARG A 17 -1.74 9.23 2.50
CA ARG A 17 -0.50 9.50 1.77
C ARG A 17 0.60 8.47 2.08
N LYS A 18 0.73 8.08 3.35
CA LYS A 18 1.66 7.02 3.78
C LYS A 18 1.28 5.66 3.17
N ALA A 19 0.00 5.29 3.19
CA ALA A 19 -0.47 4.02 2.61
C ALA A 19 -0.13 3.90 1.13
N ILE A 20 -0.32 4.98 0.35
CA ILE A 20 -0.03 5.00 -1.08
C ILE A 20 1.48 4.92 -1.34
N ALA A 21 2.32 5.55 -0.52
CA ALA A 21 3.77 5.43 -0.64
C ALA A 21 4.25 3.99 -0.38
N ILE A 22 3.68 3.31 0.62
CA ILE A 22 3.98 1.89 0.90
C ILE A 22 3.51 1.01 -0.27
N ALA A 23 2.30 1.22 -0.76
CA ALA A 23 1.73 0.46 -1.86
C ALA A 23 2.55 0.62 -3.16
N GLY A 24 3.01 1.84 -3.47
CA GLY A 24 3.89 2.10 -4.61
C GLY A 24 5.21 1.35 -4.50
N ALA A 25 5.91 1.45 -3.37
CA ALA A 25 7.18 0.74 -3.15
C ALA A 25 7.04 -0.79 -3.27
N ARG A 26 5.89 -1.34 -2.87
CA ARG A 26 5.58 -2.76 -3.00
C ARG A 26 5.29 -3.16 -4.45
N SER A 27 4.50 -2.37 -5.17
CA SER A 27 4.20 -2.59 -6.58
C SER A 27 5.48 -2.58 -7.42
N GLU A 28 6.39 -1.64 -7.16
CA GLU A 28 7.71 -1.59 -7.81
C GLU A 28 8.53 -2.85 -7.55
N HIS A 29 8.52 -3.36 -6.32
CA HIS A 29 9.25 -4.57 -5.95
C HIS A 29 8.66 -5.84 -6.59
N ASN A 30 7.34 -5.92 -6.71
CA ASN A 30 6.63 -7.08 -7.28
C ASN A 30 6.51 -7.00 -8.81
N GLY A 31 6.67 -5.81 -9.39
CA GLY A 31 6.34 -5.44 -10.77
C GLY A 31 7.36 -5.83 -11.84
N SER A 32 8.25 -6.81 -11.59
CA SER A 32 9.21 -7.29 -12.60
C SER A 32 8.55 -7.95 -13.83
N GLU A 33 7.25 -8.25 -13.80
CA GLU A 33 6.64 -9.14 -14.81
C GLU A 33 5.58 -8.51 -15.73
N HIS A 34 5.19 -7.24 -15.54
CA HIS A 34 4.11 -6.65 -16.34
C HIS A 34 4.47 -5.28 -16.93
N ASN A 35 5.12 -5.33 -18.10
CA ASN A 35 5.06 -4.34 -19.19
C ASN A 35 4.77 -2.87 -18.81
N GLY A 36 5.80 -2.14 -18.37
CA GLY A 36 6.00 -0.71 -18.69
C GLY A 36 5.07 0.34 -18.05
N SER A 37 4.18 -0.01 -17.13
CA SER A 37 3.35 0.98 -16.42
C SER A 37 3.30 0.72 -14.92
N GLU A 38 3.83 1.64 -14.11
CA GLU A 38 3.75 1.63 -12.64
C GLU A 38 2.27 1.61 -12.20
N HIS A 39 1.73 0.43 -11.92
CA HIS A 39 0.34 0.23 -11.49
C HIS A 39 0.31 -0.33 -10.08
N ILE A 40 -0.32 0.41 -9.17
CA ILE A 40 -0.62 -0.05 -7.81
C ILE A 40 -1.85 -0.97 -7.88
N GLY A 41 -1.67 -2.24 -7.49
CA GLY A 41 -2.76 -3.20 -7.37
C GLY A 41 -3.63 -2.96 -6.13
N CYS A 42 -4.80 -3.60 -6.08
CA CYS A 42 -5.67 -3.55 -4.89
C CYS A 42 -4.98 -4.21 -3.68
N GLU A 43 -4.22 -5.27 -3.92
CA GLU A 43 -3.40 -5.98 -2.96
C GLU A 43 -2.32 -5.08 -2.36
N ASP A 44 -1.63 -4.29 -3.18
CA ASP A 44 -0.61 -3.35 -2.71
C ASP A 44 -1.26 -2.26 -1.85
N LEU A 45 -2.43 -1.77 -2.26
CA LEU A 45 -3.17 -0.76 -1.50
C LEU A 45 -3.67 -1.30 -0.16
N LEU A 46 -4.23 -2.51 -0.12
CA LEU A 46 -4.68 -3.16 1.12
C LEU A 46 -3.51 -3.35 2.09
N ILE A 47 -2.38 -3.81 1.58
CA ILE A 47 -1.15 -3.97 2.37
C ILE A 47 -0.62 -2.62 2.84
N GLY A 48 -0.57 -1.62 1.96
CA GLY A 48 -0.17 -0.27 2.31
C GLY A 48 -1.04 0.35 3.40
N LEU A 49 -2.37 0.16 3.33
CA LEU A 49 -3.31 0.62 4.35
C LEU A 49 -3.12 -0.10 5.69
N ALA A 50 -2.94 -1.41 5.68
CA ALA A 50 -2.74 -2.20 6.88
C ALA A 50 -1.40 -1.87 7.56
N GLN A 51 -0.32 -1.71 6.78
CA GLN A 51 1.03 -1.35 7.27
C GLN A 51 1.13 0.09 7.80
N VAL A 52 0.13 0.95 7.57
CA VAL A 52 0.04 2.22 8.31
C VAL A 52 -0.05 1.94 9.82
N GLY A 53 -0.65 0.81 10.22
CA GLY A 53 -0.71 0.32 11.60
C GLY A 53 -1.57 1.16 12.55
N ARG A 54 -2.25 2.19 12.04
CA ARG A 54 -3.11 3.09 12.82
C ARG A 54 -4.18 3.76 11.97
N GLY A 55 -5.20 4.28 12.65
CA GLY A 55 -6.32 4.98 12.03
C GLY A 55 -7.45 4.03 11.61
N VAL A 56 -8.49 4.59 11.00
CA VAL A 56 -9.74 3.87 10.69
C VAL A 56 -9.49 2.68 9.76
N ALA A 57 -8.66 2.85 8.72
CA ALA A 57 -8.38 1.76 7.78
C ALA A 57 -7.71 0.56 8.45
N ALA A 58 -6.71 0.78 9.30
CA ALA A 58 -6.05 -0.30 10.03
C ALA A 58 -7.03 -1.06 10.93
N GLY A 59 -7.89 -0.34 11.68
CA GLY A 59 -8.91 -0.97 12.52
C GLY A 59 -9.90 -1.81 11.72
N VAL A 60 -10.46 -1.26 10.64
CA VAL A 60 -11.42 -1.97 9.77
C VAL A 60 -10.79 -3.20 9.13
N LEU A 61 -9.53 -3.10 8.67
CA LEU A 61 -8.82 -4.24 8.08
C LEU A 61 -8.57 -5.34 9.11
N THR A 62 -8.13 -4.99 10.32
CA THR A 62 -7.97 -5.95 11.42
C THR A 62 -9.30 -6.61 11.80
N GLU A 63 -10.39 -5.86 11.89
CA GLU A 63 -11.74 -6.40 12.14
C GLU A 63 -12.22 -7.34 11.03
N ALA A 64 -11.81 -7.08 9.78
CA ALA A 64 -12.06 -7.95 8.64
C ALA A 64 -11.15 -9.19 8.60
N GLY A 65 -10.27 -9.38 9.59
CA GLY A 65 -9.34 -10.51 9.68
C GLY A 65 -8.07 -10.35 8.83
N PHE A 66 -7.79 -9.14 8.35
CA PHE A 66 -6.58 -8.83 7.60
C PHE A 66 -5.47 -8.42 8.57
N ASP A 67 -4.51 -9.33 8.81
CA ASP A 67 -3.33 -9.06 9.64
C ASP A 67 -2.09 -8.77 8.77
N PRO A 68 -1.58 -7.53 8.75
CA PRO A 68 -0.37 -7.20 8.00
C PRO A 68 0.88 -7.90 8.57
N ALA A 69 0.91 -8.28 9.85
CA ALA A 69 2.05 -8.98 10.44
C ALA A 69 2.22 -10.39 9.83
N ALA A 70 1.11 -11.00 9.38
CA ALA A 70 1.14 -12.25 8.63
C ALA A 70 1.68 -12.07 7.19
N LEU A 71 1.67 -10.83 6.67
CA LEU A 71 2.15 -10.47 5.33
C LEU A 71 3.59 -9.92 5.36
N ASP A 72 4.12 -9.65 6.56
CA ASP A 72 5.51 -9.30 6.89
C ASP A 72 6.39 -10.54 7.09
N ALA A 73 6.02 -11.69 6.49
CA ALA A 73 7.04 -12.70 6.19
C ALA A 73 8.11 -11.96 5.39
N PRO A 74 9.34 -11.82 5.92
CA PRO A 74 10.31 -10.96 5.28
C PRO A 74 10.43 -11.47 3.85
N LEU A 75 10.45 -10.54 2.91
CA LEU A 75 11.17 -10.72 1.65
C LEU A 75 12.67 -10.86 2.03
N ALA A 76 12.98 -11.81 2.91
CA ALA A 76 14.31 -12.28 3.22
C ALA A 76 14.67 -13.02 1.95
N ASP A 77 15.52 -12.38 1.16
CA ASP A 77 16.53 -13.03 0.35
C ASP A 77 16.11 -14.44 -0.06
N THR A 78 15.18 -14.54 -1.01
CA THR A 78 15.20 -15.73 -1.86
C THR A 78 16.44 -15.55 -2.70
N ASP A 79 17.56 -15.92 -2.07
CA ASP A 79 18.85 -16.09 -2.69
C ASP A 79 18.63 -16.77 -4.02
N SER A 80 19.13 -16.11 -5.06
CA SER A 80 19.11 -16.56 -6.44
C SER A 80 20.01 -17.78 -6.59
N SER A 81 19.61 -18.90 -6.00
CA SER A 81 20.21 -20.21 -6.20
C SER A 81 19.34 -21.00 -7.19
N GLN A 82 19.31 -20.54 -8.45
CA GLN A 82 18.93 -21.39 -9.59
C GLN A 82 19.41 -20.78 -10.93
N HIS A 83 20.71 -20.85 -11.18
CA HIS A 83 21.24 -21.12 -12.52
C HIS A 83 22.67 -21.68 -12.45
N ASP A 84 22.77 -23.00 -12.38
CA ASP A 84 23.79 -23.83 -13.07
C ASP A 84 23.16 -25.21 -13.35
#